data_AF-A0AAJ0MEP6-F1
#
_entry.id   AF-A0AAJ0MEP6-F1
#
_cell.length_a   1.000
_cell.length_b   1.000
_cell.length_c   1.000
_cell.angle_alpha   90.00
_cell.angle_beta   90.00
_cell.angle_gamma   90.00
#
_symmetry.space_group_name_H-M   'P 1'
#
loop_
_entity.id
_entity.type
_entity.pdbx_description
1 polymer ?
#
loop_
_entity_poly.entity_id
_entity_poly.type
_entity_poly.pdbx_seq_one_letter_code
_entity_poly.pdbx_strand_id
1 'polypeptide(L)'
;MTLAKKLINASYQQLRLLGSKHPIPVRQLPPGARLQLRLLQLRLTDQRRFYYSLLHGRVPPTEHHSERIYILGVGNLGKLIAHSIKQVAPEQPITLLFRSQDRLDSWKAAGGIISCKTPEGEWQETAGYDAENSKPNSASIKYLIITTKAQHTVDALNQIKLRLVQKSQLLLVQNGMGSHIDAIDALGDPLWKGTAFWVGVCYAGVTAHPEKPFAIEHRSAGSLLLGRLRGLSSQDNSNVMIKRLLETPLQAEVEENLRTMHNTLLRKLGVNAIINPLTAVYNCRRNGELFDLPKAHILSGALASEISPVLQSLVAPHERDQYSNGALIGRARHAAQETFDNTSSMLQDVMAKRETEIDYINGYIVRQGQRLDIPTPLNEILCDMVTTNKSITKGNFKSHFPGSWLKTTDPKGLLTWSYKVPYPTAN
;
A
#
# COMPACT_ATOMS: atom_id res chain seq x y z
N MET A 1 -6.48 40.14 -15.54
CA MET A 1 -5.05 40.02 -15.11
C MET A 1 -4.56 41.17 -14.24
N THR A 2 -4.88 42.44 -14.53
CA THR A 2 -4.33 43.62 -13.83
C THR A 2 -4.79 43.76 -12.37
N LEU A 3 -6.03 43.38 -12.05
CA LEU A 3 -6.56 43.41 -10.67
C LEU A 3 -5.94 42.32 -9.77
N ALA A 4 -5.74 41.12 -10.32
CA ALA A 4 -5.10 40.00 -9.61
C ALA A 4 -3.61 40.29 -9.29
N LYS A 5 -2.87 40.90 -10.22
CA LYS A 5 -1.49 41.37 -9.96
C LYS A 5 -1.45 42.47 -8.88
N LYS A 6 -2.41 43.40 -8.88
CA LYS A 6 -2.52 44.44 -7.85
C LYS A 6 -2.82 43.87 -6.46
N LEU A 7 -3.68 42.84 -6.37
CA LEU A 7 -4.03 42.19 -5.11
C LEU A 7 -2.92 41.29 -4.57
N ILE A 8 -2.19 40.57 -5.43
CA ILE A 8 -0.99 39.81 -5.02
C ILE A 8 0.09 40.74 -4.46
N ASN A 9 0.33 41.89 -5.11
CA ASN A 9 1.28 42.89 -4.62
C ASN A 9 0.84 43.53 -3.30
N ALA A 10 -0.47 43.79 -3.11
CA ALA A 10 -1.00 44.29 -1.85
C ALA A 10 -0.82 43.28 -0.69
N SER A 11 -1.05 41.98 -0.95
CA SER A 11 -0.82 40.91 0.02
C SER A 11 0.68 40.71 0.33
N TYR A 12 1.56 40.91 -0.66
CA TYR A 12 3.01 40.88 -0.47
C TYR A 12 3.52 42.08 0.34
N GLN A 13 2.91 43.25 0.16
CA GLN A 13 3.19 44.44 0.96
C GLN A 13 2.69 44.31 2.41
N GLN A 14 1.53 43.69 2.64
CA GLN A 14 1.06 43.37 4.00
C GLN A 14 1.98 42.37 4.73
N LEU A 15 2.55 41.40 4.01
CA LEU A 15 3.56 40.48 4.58
C LEU A 15 4.89 41.18 4.88
N ARG A 16 5.30 42.16 4.06
CA ARG A 16 6.48 43.02 4.34
C ARG A 16 6.27 43.94 5.54
N LEU A 17 5.07 44.47 5.74
CA LEU A 17 4.74 45.33 6.88
C LEU A 17 4.70 44.56 8.22
N LEU A 18 4.40 43.26 8.19
CA LEU A 18 4.53 42.36 9.35
C LEU A 18 5.98 41.88 9.58
N GLY A 19 6.89 42.15 8.63
CA GLY A 19 8.32 41.91 8.74
C GLY A 19 9.09 43.20 9.00
N SER A 20 8.94 43.79 10.18
CA SER A 20 9.89 44.80 10.66
C SER A 20 11.28 44.17 10.80
N LYS A 21 12.35 44.99 10.76
CA LYS A 21 13.78 44.61 10.62
C LYS A 21 14.35 43.61 11.64
N HIS A 22 13.55 43.09 12.57
CA HIS A 22 13.88 41.93 13.39
C HIS A 22 12.70 40.94 13.40
N PRO A 23 12.83 39.75 12.78
CA PRO A 23 11.74 38.78 12.77
C PRO A 23 11.54 38.19 14.17
N ILE A 24 10.41 38.51 14.81
CA ILE A 24 9.99 37.84 16.05
C ILE A 24 9.61 36.39 15.67
N PRO A 25 10.25 35.36 16.25
CA PRO A 25 9.88 33.98 16.01
C PRO A 25 8.40 33.75 16.34
N VAL A 26 7.65 33.02 15.50
CA VAL A 26 6.19 32.78 15.66
C VAL A 26 5.83 32.25 17.06
N ARG A 27 6.76 31.57 17.73
CA ARG A 27 6.65 31.06 19.11
C ARG A 27 6.67 32.13 20.20
N GLN A 28 6.98 33.38 19.89
CA GLN A 28 7.00 34.52 20.82
C GLN A 28 5.78 35.45 20.65
N LEU A 29 4.93 35.23 19.65
CA LEU A 29 3.70 36.02 19.48
C LEU A 29 2.67 35.69 20.57
N PRO A 30 1.85 36.64 21.04
CA PRO A 30 0.70 36.35 21.92
C PRO A 30 -0.28 35.35 21.26
N PRO A 31 -1.01 34.53 22.03
CA PRO A 31 -1.92 33.50 21.48
C PRO A 31 -2.93 34.04 20.47
N GLY A 32 -3.52 35.22 20.72
CA GLY A 32 -4.46 35.87 19.80
C GLY A 32 -3.83 36.30 18.47
N ALA A 33 -2.57 36.75 18.49
CA ALA A 33 -1.83 37.13 17.30
C ALA A 33 -1.41 35.91 16.47
N ARG A 34 -1.06 34.78 17.11
CA ARG A 34 -0.80 33.51 16.40
C ARG A 34 -2.05 32.99 15.70
N LEU A 35 -3.22 33.10 16.35
CA LEU A 35 -4.50 32.72 15.77
C LEU A 35 -4.83 33.61 14.56
N GLN A 36 -4.68 34.93 14.67
CA GLN A 36 -4.87 35.84 13.54
C GLN A 36 -3.90 35.57 12.40
N LEU A 37 -2.61 35.32 12.67
CA LEU A 37 -1.62 35.00 11.63
C LEU A 37 -1.93 33.68 10.92
N ARG A 38 -2.40 32.67 11.68
CA ARG A 38 -2.84 31.38 11.13
C ARG A 38 -4.14 31.52 10.32
N LEU A 39 -5.09 32.34 10.77
CA LEU A 39 -6.30 32.67 10.02
C LEU A 39 -5.98 33.47 8.75
N LEU A 40 -4.99 34.37 8.80
CA LEU A 40 -4.51 35.12 7.64
C LEU A 40 -3.84 34.18 6.62
N GLN A 41 -3.01 33.24 7.08
CA GLN A 41 -2.40 32.21 6.24
C GLN A 41 -3.45 31.29 5.60
N LEU A 42 -4.49 30.90 6.35
CA LEU A 42 -5.62 30.12 5.82
C LEU A 42 -6.39 30.91 4.76
N ARG A 43 -6.74 32.19 5.03
CA ARG A 43 -7.41 33.07 4.06
C ARG A 43 -6.59 33.30 2.79
N LEU A 44 -5.27 33.47 2.92
CA LEU A 44 -4.36 33.62 1.78
C LEU A 44 -4.24 32.32 0.97
N THR A 45 -4.43 31.15 1.59
CA THR A 45 -4.40 29.84 0.93
C THR A 45 -5.69 29.55 0.19
N ASP A 46 -6.85 29.90 0.77
CA ASP A 46 -8.15 29.81 0.09
C ASP A 46 -8.26 30.83 -1.05
N GLN A 47 -7.73 32.04 -0.85
CA GLN A 47 -7.60 33.02 -1.93
C GLN A 47 -6.65 32.53 -3.01
N ARG A 48 -5.53 31.85 -2.67
CA ARG A 48 -4.69 31.20 -3.69
C ARG A 48 -5.48 30.17 -4.50
N ARG A 49 -6.31 29.32 -3.88
CA ARG A 49 -7.19 28.38 -4.59
C ARG A 49 -8.14 29.09 -5.56
N PHE A 50 -8.79 30.16 -5.11
CA PHE A 50 -9.71 30.96 -5.92
C PHE A 50 -9.01 31.69 -7.07
N TYR A 51 -7.85 32.31 -6.82
CA TYR A 51 -7.08 32.99 -7.84
C TYR A 51 -6.41 32.00 -8.82
N TYR A 52 -5.99 30.83 -8.35
CA TYR A 52 -5.48 29.77 -9.23
C TYR A 52 -6.59 29.22 -10.13
N SER A 53 -7.81 29.02 -9.63
CA SER A 53 -8.94 28.59 -10.47
C SER A 53 -9.35 29.67 -11.48
N LEU A 54 -9.30 30.96 -11.11
CA LEU A 54 -9.57 32.08 -12.00
C LEU A 54 -8.47 32.30 -13.06
N LEU A 55 -7.18 32.19 -12.67
CA LEU A 55 -6.04 32.41 -13.57
C LEU A 55 -5.84 31.27 -14.57
N HIS A 56 -6.30 30.06 -14.24
CA HIS A 56 -6.18 28.87 -15.08
C HIS A 56 -7.51 28.43 -15.72
N GLY A 57 -8.54 29.29 -15.72
CA GLY A 57 -9.77 29.05 -16.48
C GLY A 57 -10.52 27.77 -16.12
N ARG A 58 -10.61 27.41 -14.84
CA ARG A 58 -11.40 26.23 -14.42
C ARG A 58 -12.89 26.54 -14.54
N VAL A 59 -13.47 26.10 -15.66
CA VAL A 59 -14.92 25.86 -15.82
C VAL A 59 -15.38 24.95 -14.66
N PRO A 60 -16.55 25.17 -14.03
CA PRO A 60 -17.11 24.17 -13.13
C PRO A 60 -17.18 22.82 -13.88
N PRO A 61 -16.82 21.69 -13.25
CA PRO A 61 -16.71 20.43 -13.97
C PRO A 61 -18.06 20.13 -14.64
N THR A 62 -18.01 19.98 -15.97
CA THR A 62 -19.12 19.41 -16.75
C THR A 62 -19.46 18.03 -16.17
N GLU A 63 -20.75 17.74 -16.06
CA GLU A 63 -21.32 16.64 -15.27
C GLU A 63 -20.72 15.25 -15.56
N HIS A 64 -20.13 15.04 -16.74
CA HIS A 64 -19.46 13.79 -17.16
C HIS A 64 -18.17 13.43 -16.39
N HIS A 65 -17.55 14.35 -15.63
CA HIS A 65 -16.37 14.04 -14.82
C HIS A 65 -16.68 13.50 -13.42
N SER A 66 -17.96 13.48 -13.03
CA SER A 66 -18.35 13.24 -11.63
C SER A 66 -18.21 11.78 -11.17
N GLU A 67 -18.14 10.81 -12.10
CA GLU A 67 -18.07 9.37 -11.81
C GLU A 67 -16.78 8.67 -12.28
N ARG A 68 -15.82 9.41 -12.84
CA ARG A 68 -14.57 8.85 -13.37
C ARG A 68 -13.69 8.24 -12.27
N ILE A 69 -13.20 7.02 -12.52
CA ILE A 69 -12.28 6.30 -11.63
C ILE A 69 -10.86 6.43 -12.16
N TYR A 70 -9.94 6.90 -11.32
CA TYR A 70 -8.52 6.97 -11.64
C TYR A 70 -7.78 5.82 -10.97
N ILE A 71 -6.85 5.18 -11.69
CA ILE A 71 -6.01 4.10 -11.15
C ILE A 71 -4.56 4.56 -11.18
N LEU A 72 -3.98 4.78 -9.99
CA LEU A 72 -2.60 5.17 -9.80
C LEU A 72 -1.74 3.93 -9.57
N GLY A 73 -1.00 3.54 -10.61
CA GLY A 73 -0.10 2.37 -10.57
C GLY A 73 -0.63 1.20 -11.40
N VAL A 74 -0.26 1.17 -12.68
CA VAL A 74 -0.69 0.13 -13.64
C VAL A 74 0.20 -1.13 -13.56
N GLY A 75 0.35 -1.65 -12.33
CA GLY A 75 0.98 -2.94 -12.04
C GLY A 75 0.00 -4.11 -12.21
N ASN A 76 0.36 -5.31 -11.72
CA ASN A 76 -0.49 -6.50 -11.85
C ASN A 76 -1.86 -6.32 -11.19
N LEU A 77 -1.90 -5.85 -9.93
CA LEU A 77 -3.15 -5.60 -9.22
C LEU A 77 -3.96 -4.45 -9.83
N GLY A 78 -3.28 -3.37 -10.27
CA GLY A 78 -3.95 -2.26 -10.95
C GLY A 78 -4.61 -2.68 -12.26
N LYS A 79 -3.92 -3.53 -13.05
CA LYS A 79 -4.50 -4.13 -14.26
C LYS A 79 -5.70 -5.02 -13.93
N LEU A 80 -5.59 -5.87 -12.90
CA LEU A 80 -6.68 -6.76 -12.49
C LEU A 80 -7.92 -5.96 -12.11
N ILE A 81 -7.78 -4.96 -11.23
CA ILE A 81 -8.90 -4.11 -10.79
C ILE A 81 -9.51 -3.34 -11.98
N ALA A 82 -8.68 -2.74 -12.84
CA ALA A 82 -9.16 -2.02 -14.03
C ALA A 82 -9.97 -2.93 -14.95
N HIS A 83 -9.41 -4.11 -15.23
CA HIS A 83 -10.00 -5.13 -16.08
C HIS A 83 -11.32 -5.64 -15.50
N SER A 84 -11.34 -6.01 -14.22
CA SER A 84 -12.54 -6.51 -13.54
C SER A 84 -13.67 -5.48 -13.50
N ILE A 85 -13.38 -4.19 -13.33
CA ILE A 85 -14.40 -3.13 -13.42
C ILE A 85 -14.94 -3.02 -14.85
N LYS A 86 -14.07 -3.03 -15.87
CA LYS A 86 -14.51 -2.95 -17.28
C LYS A 86 -15.33 -4.16 -17.74
N GLN A 87 -15.14 -5.34 -17.14
CA GLN A 87 -15.96 -6.50 -17.46
C GLN A 87 -17.44 -6.30 -17.10
N VAL A 88 -17.70 -5.69 -15.95
CA VAL A 88 -19.07 -5.53 -15.42
C VAL A 88 -19.68 -4.17 -15.78
N ALA A 89 -18.83 -3.18 -16.09
CA ALA A 89 -19.25 -1.86 -16.54
C ALA A 89 -18.33 -1.36 -17.67
N PRO A 90 -18.51 -1.83 -18.92
CA PRO A 90 -17.69 -1.43 -20.07
C PRO A 90 -17.66 0.09 -20.30
N GLU A 91 -18.77 0.77 -20.03
CA GLU A 91 -18.93 2.22 -20.18
C GLU A 91 -18.32 3.04 -19.02
N GLN A 92 -17.89 2.39 -17.93
CA GLN A 92 -17.33 3.11 -16.79
C GLN A 92 -16.07 3.88 -17.24
N PRO A 93 -16.03 5.22 -17.10
CA PRO A 93 -14.84 5.99 -17.43
C PRO A 93 -13.72 5.68 -16.44
N ILE A 94 -12.63 5.10 -16.94
CA ILE A 94 -11.41 4.78 -16.18
C ILE A 94 -10.22 5.48 -16.81
N THR A 95 -9.42 6.15 -15.99
CA THR A 95 -8.14 6.74 -16.40
C THR A 95 -6.98 6.06 -15.69
N LEU A 96 -6.09 5.45 -16.48
CA LEU A 96 -4.86 4.83 -16.02
C LEU A 96 -3.74 5.88 -15.90
N LEU A 97 -3.21 6.05 -14.69
CA LEU A 97 -2.15 7.02 -14.41
C LEU A 97 -0.78 6.34 -14.46
N PHE A 98 0.03 6.75 -15.43
CA PHE A 98 1.37 6.24 -15.64
C PHE A 98 2.44 7.15 -15.01
N ARG A 99 3.46 6.52 -14.42
CA ARG A 99 4.58 7.23 -13.76
C ARG A 99 5.56 7.89 -14.73
N SER A 100 5.69 7.37 -15.95
CA SER A 100 6.64 7.87 -16.96
C SER A 100 6.00 7.92 -18.33
N GLN A 101 6.55 8.77 -19.19
CA GLN A 101 6.08 8.93 -20.56
C GLN A 101 6.31 7.64 -21.35
N ASP A 102 7.47 7.01 -21.21
CA ASP A 102 7.80 5.76 -21.91
C ASP A 102 6.79 4.64 -21.64
N ARG A 103 6.29 4.52 -20.40
CA ARG A 103 5.28 3.52 -20.04
C ARG A 103 3.92 3.85 -20.64
N LEU A 104 3.57 5.13 -20.73
CA LEU A 104 2.35 5.59 -21.41
C LEU A 104 2.45 5.34 -22.92
N ASP A 105 3.60 5.57 -23.52
CA ASP A 105 3.82 5.33 -24.95
C ASP A 105 3.81 3.83 -25.24
N SER A 106 4.41 3.01 -24.37
CA SER A 106 4.30 1.55 -24.43
C SER A 106 2.85 1.06 -24.32
N TRP A 107 2.03 1.71 -23.49
CA TRP A 107 0.61 1.42 -23.37
C TRP A 107 -0.16 1.71 -24.67
N LYS A 108 0.10 2.88 -25.28
CA LYS A 108 -0.49 3.26 -26.56
C LYS A 108 -0.07 2.32 -27.68
N ALA A 109 1.22 1.97 -27.74
CA ALA A 109 1.76 1.01 -28.71
C ALA A 109 1.15 -0.39 -28.55
N ALA A 110 0.79 -0.79 -27.33
CA ALA A 110 0.10 -2.04 -27.03
C ALA A 110 -1.42 -2.00 -27.31
N GLY A 111 -1.93 -0.94 -27.97
CA GLY A 111 -3.32 -0.82 -28.38
C GLY A 111 -4.29 -0.40 -27.27
N GLY A 112 -3.80 -0.10 -26.06
CA GLY A 112 -4.63 0.33 -24.96
C GLY A 112 -5.55 -0.77 -24.39
N ILE A 113 -5.09 -2.02 -24.44
CA ILE A 113 -5.83 -3.21 -24.02
C ILE A 113 -5.20 -3.82 -22.76
N ILE A 114 -6.05 -4.27 -21.83
CA ILE A 114 -5.63 -5.15 -20.72
C ILE A 114 -6.16 -6.55 -20.99
N SER A 115 -5.24 -7.50 -21.19
CA SER A 115 -5.58 -8.92 -21.33
C SER A 115 -5.41 -9.63 -19.98
N CYS A 116 -6.39 -10.43 -19.60
CA CYS A 116 -6.37 -11.26 -18.40
C CYS A 116 -6.56 -12.72 -18.81
N LYS A 117 -5.65 -13.60 -18.38
CA LYS A 117 -5.88 -15.04 -18.41
C LYS A 117 -6.56 -15.43 -17.11
N THR A 118 -7.78 -15.95 -17.17
CA THR A 118 -8.57 -16.35 -15.99
C THR A 118 -7.96 -17.58 -15.30
N PRO A 119 -8.38 -17.89 -14.06
CA PRO A 119 -7.96 -19.13 -13.39
C PRO A 119 -8.29 -20.40 -14.19
N GLU A 120 -9.36 -20.38 -14.98
CA GLU A 120 -9.81 -21.47 -15.86
C GLU A 120 -8.97 -21.57 -17.15
N GLY A 121 -8.08 -20.59 -17.38
CA GLY A 121 -7.16 -20.56 -18.52
C GLY A 121 -7.68 -19.81 -19.74
N GLU A 122 -8.87 -19.21 -19.67
CA GLU A 122 -9.47 -18.43 -20.76
C GLU A 122 -8.85 -17.04 -20.85
N TRP A 123 -8.76 -16.50 -22.06
CA TRP A 123 -8.32 -15.13 -22.27
C TRP A 123 -9.51 -14.18 -22.39
N GLN A 124 -9.45 -13.11 -21.61
CA GLN A 124 -10.42 -12.02 -21.63
C GLN A 124 -9.68 -10.71 -21.85
N GLU A 125 -10.23 -9.81 -22.66
CA GLU A 125 -9.63 -8.52 -22.97
C GLU A 125 -10.61 -7.39 -22.70
N THR A 126 -10.10 -6.29 -22.18
CA THR A 126 -10.87 -5.06 -21.98
C THR A 126 -10.12 -3.87 -22.57
N ALA A 127 -10.86 -2.90 -23.08
CA ALA A 127 -10.35 -1.70 -23.73
C ALA A 127 -11.15 -0.46 -23.28
N GLY A 128 -10.98 0.67 -23.99
CA GLY A 128 -11.71 1.91 -23.69
C GLY A 128 -11.26 2.59 -22.40
N TYR A 129 -9.96 2.48 -22.09
CA TYR A 129 -9.33 3.22 -21.01
C TYR A 129 -8.77 4.54 -21.52
N ASP A 130 -9.00 5.61 -20.76
CA ASP A 130 -8.18 6.80 -20.87
C ASP A 130 -6.83 6.54 -20.20
N ALA A 131 -5.76 7.16 -20.69
CA ALA A 131 -4.44 6.99 -20.12
C ALA A 131 -3.63 8.28 -20.20
N GLU A 132 -2.99 8.65 -19.11
CA GLU A 132 -2.17 9.86 -19.06
C GLU A 132 -0.98 9.70 -18.11
N ASN A 133 -0.06 10.65 -18.23
CA ASN A 133 1.02 10.80 -17.29
C ASN A 133 0.47 11.43 -16.00
N SER A 134 0.94 10.94 -14.84
CA SER A 134 0.53 11.40 -13.51
C SER A 134 0.87 12.86 -13.17
N LYS A 135 1.47 13.64 -14.07
CA LYS A 135 1.86 15.04 -13.85
C LYS A 135 0.68 15.98 -13.51
N PRO A 136 0.92 17.06 -12.74
CA PRO A 136 -0.11 17.87 -12.07
C PRO A 136 -0.97 18.82 -12.94
N ASN A 137 -0.91 18.77 -14.28
CA ASN A 137 -1.66 19.69 -15.16
C ASN A 137 -2.97 19.12 -15.74
N SER A 138 -3.47 18.03 -15.17
CA SER A 138 -4.64 17.30 -15.68
C SER A 138 -5.93 17.53 -14.88
N ALA A 139 -7.01 16.88 -15.32
CA ALA A 139 -8.35 16.90 -14.74
C ALA A 139 -8.39 16.55 -13.24
N SER A 140 -9.43 17.03 -12.55
CA SER A 140 -9.71 16.75 -11.14
C SER A 140 -9.98 15.26 -10.89
N ILE A 141 -9.54 14.78 -9.73
CA ILE A 141 -9.66 13.38 -9.30
C ILE A 141 -10.59 13.29 -8.09
N LYS A 142 -11.80 12.72 -8.30
CA LYS A 142 -12.75 12.41 -7.23
C LYS A 142 -12.60 10.99 -6.70
N TYR A 143 -12.48 9.98 -7.57
CA TYR A 143 -12.30 8.59 -7.17
C TYR A 143 -10.92 8.09 -7.60
N LEU A 144 -10.12 7.63 -6.65
CA LEU A 144 -8.74 7.19 -6.88
C LEU A 144 -8.49 5.83 -6.25
N ILE A 145 -8.11 4.85 -7.06
CA ILE A 145 -7.57 3.57 -6.60
C ILE A 145 -6.04 3.64 -6.72
N ILE A 146 -5.35 3.42 -5.61
CA ILE A 146 -3.89 3.44 -5.53
C ILE A 146 -3.41 1.99 -5.48
N THR A 147 -2.72 1.56 -6.54
CA THR A 147 -2.21 0.20 -6.78
C THR A 147 -0.70 0.19 -7.02
N THR A 148 -0.02 1.29 -6.68
CA THR A 148 1.45 1.33 -6.57
C THR A 148 1.93 0.35 -5.50
N LYS A 149 3.20 -0.05 -5.57
CA LYS A 149 3.89 -0.70 -4.45
C LYS A 149 3.94 0.25 -3.25
N ALA A 150 3.88 -0.31 -2.04
CA ALA A 150 3.78 0.46 -0.79
C ALA A 150 4.83 1.58 -0.67
N GLN A 151 6.09 1.29 -1.00
CA GLN A 151 7.20 2.26 -0.95
C GLN A 151 7.07 3.43 -1.93
N HIS A 152 6.26 3.31 -2.99
CA HIS A 152 6.08 4.37 -3.99
C HIS A 152 4.79 5.17 -3.77
N THR A 153 3.95 4.78 -2.81
CA THR A 153 2.63 5.37 -2.61
C THR A 153 2.71 6.87 -2.32
N VAL A 154 3.57 7.28 -1.39
CA VAL A 154 3.70 8.69 -0.99
C VAL A 154 4.20 9.56 -2.14
N ASP A 155 5.24 9.11 -2.86
CA ASP A 155 5.79 9.84 -4.00
C ASP A 155 4.79 9.97 -5.14
N ALA A 156 4.09 8.89 -5.47
CA ALA A 156 3.05 8.89 -6.49
C ALA A 156 1.88 9.81 -6.11
N LEU A 157 1.46 9.78 -4.84
CA LEU A 157 0.41 10.65 -4.32
C LEU A 157 0.83 12.12 -4.35
N ASN A 158 2.09 12.42 -4.01
CA ASN A 158 2.63 13.78 -4.06
C ASN A 158 2.60 14.39 -5.47
N GLN A 159 2.73 13.58 -6.52
CA GLN A 159 2.66 14.04 -7.91
C GLN A 159 1.24 14.46 -8.33
N ILE A 160 0.21 13.80 -7.78
CA ILE A 160 -1.19 14.04 -8.16
C ILE A 160 -1.99 14.80 -7.11
N LYS A 161 -1.46 15.07 -5.91
CA LYS A 161 -2.24 15.63 -4.79
C LYS A 161 -2.97 16.92 -5.17
N LEU A 162 -2.40 17.78 -6.01
CA LEU A 162 -3.03 19.03 -6.47
C LEU A 162 -4.25 18.83 -7.37
N ARG A 163 -4.48 17.60 -7.85
CA ARG A 163 -5.64 17.19 -8.66
C ARG A 163 -6.79 16.65 -7.80
N LEU A 164 -6.52 16.29 -6.55
CA LEU A 164 -7.56 15.88 -5.62
C LEU A 164 -8.50 17.07 -5.33
N VAL A 165 -9.78 16.78 -5.12
CA VAL A 165 -10.82 17.76 -4.85
C VAL A 165 -11.41 17.52 -3.46
N GLN A 166 -12.28 18.42 -3.01
CA GLN A 166 -13.03 18.19 -1.79
C GLN A 166 -13.90 16.93 -1.94
N LYS A 167 -13.94 16.10 -0.90
CA LYS A 167 -14.66 14.80 -0.88
C LYS A 167 -14.09 13.73 -1.82
N SER A 168 -12.84 13.85 -2.28
CA SER A 168 -12.18 12.75 -2.98
C SER A 168 -12.20 11.46 -2.14
N GLN A 169 -12.33 10.33 -2.81
CA GLN A 169 -12.36 8.98 -2.24
C GLN A 169 -11.11 8.24 -2.71
N LEU A 170 -10.25 7.88 -1.77
CA LEU A 170 -8.98 7.20 -2.05
C LEU A 170 -9.06 5.77 -1.53
N LEU A 171 -8.78 4.79 -2.37
CA LEU A 171 -8.67 3.38 -2.00
C LEU A 171 -7.23 2.91 -2.15
N LEU A 172 -6.64 2.44 -1.05
CA LEU A 172 -5.30 1.86 -0.99
C LEU A 172 -5.39 0.34 -0.92
N VAL A 173 -4.81 -0.38 -1.88
CA VAL A 173 -4.88 -1.86 -1.94
C VAL A 173 -3.51 -2.54 -1.79
N GLN A 174 -2.53 -1.82 -1.23
CA GLN A 174 -1.17 -2.32 -1.06
C GLN A 174 -1.10 -3.53 -0.12
N ASN A 175 -0.10 -4.38 -0.32
CA ASN A 175 0.26 -5.36 0.70
C ASN A 175 1.02 -4.69 1.84
N GLY A 176 1.03 -5.36 2.99
CA GLY A 176 1.71 -4.86 4.18
C GLY A 176 0.86 -3.84 4.96
N MET A 177 1.50 -3.15 5.89
CA MET A 177 0.90 -2.16 6.78
C MET A 177 1.78 -0.90 6.85
N GLY A 178 1.16 0.25 7.14
CA GLY A 178 1.82 1.56 7.25
C GLY A 178 1.58 2.50 6.07
N SER A 179 1.52 1.98 4.84
CA SER A 179 1.37 2.82 3.63
C SER A 179 0.12 3.72 3.62
N HIS A 180 -0.97 3.27 4.24
CA HIS A 180 -2.19 4.06 4.42
C HIS A 180 -2.01 5.19 5.44
N ILE A 181 -1.21 4.99 6.49
CA ILE A 181 -0.84 6.03 7.45
C ILE A 181 0.04 7.07 6.75
N ASP A 182 1.09 6.60 6.06
CA ASP A 182 2.02 7.47 5.34
C ASP A 182 1.32 8.31 4.26
N ALA A 183 0.33 7.72 3.55
CA ALA A 183 -0.47 8.44 2.57
C ALA A 183 -1.38 9.51 3.20
N ILE A 184 -1.99 9.21 4.36
CA ILE A 184 -2.79 10.18 5.11
C ILE A 184 -1.91 11.35 5.60
N ASP A 185 -0.75 11.04 6.16
CA ASP A 185 0.19 12.02 6.68
C ASP A 185 0.77 12.90 5.58
N ALA A 186 1.13 12.31 4.43
CA ALA A 186 1.65 13.04 3.27
C ALA A 186 0.65 14.05 2.69
N LEU A 187 -0.65 13.78 2.81
CA LEU A 187 -1.69 14.70 2.37
C LEU A 187 -1.85 15.87 3.35
N GLY A 188 -1.83 15.62 4.66
CA GLY A 188 -1.87 16.65 5.70
C GLY A 188 -3.28 17.21 5.99
N ASP A 189 -3.50 17.64 7.24
CA ASP A 189 -4.85 17.80 7.82
C ASP A 189 -5.65 19.08 7.45
N PRO A 190 -5.08 20.24 7.06
CA PRO A 190 -5.92 21.40 6.71
C PRO A 190 -6.49 21.37 5.28
N LEU A 191 -5.73 20.84 4.31
CA LEU A 191 -6.03 21.00 2.87
C LEU A 191 -7.04 19.98 2.34
N TRP A 192 -7.18 18.84 3.02
CA TRP A 192 -7.95 17.67 2.59
C TRP A 192 -9.05 17.26 3.59
N LYS A 193 -9.48 18.20 4.44
CA LYS A 193 -10.69 18.02 5.26
C LYS A 193 -11.86 17.60 4.35
N GLY A 194 -12.29 16.35 4.48
CA GLY A 194 -13.39 15.76 3.70
C GLY A 194 -12.97 14.65 2.74
N THR A 195 -11.67 14.43 2.48
CA THR A 195 -11.21 13.24 1.75
C THR A 195 -11.49 11.99 2.57
N ALA A 196 -12.07 10.98 1.94
CA ALA A 196 -12.26 9.68 2.56
C ALA A 196 -11.16 8.71 2.13
N PHE A 197 -10.68 7.95 3.10
CA PHE A 197 -9.66 6.92 2.90
C PHE A 197 -10.26 5.55 3.12
N TRP A 198 -10.04 4.69 2.14
CA TRP A 198 -10.40 3.30 2.13
C TRP A 198 -9.12 2.47 2.02
N VAL A 199 -9.17 1.29 2.59
CA VAL A 199 -8.17 0.24 2.44
C VAL A 199 -8.82 -0.99 1.83
N GLY A 200 -8.08 -1.67 0.97
CA GLY A 200 -8.50 -2.93 0.37
C GLY A 200 -7.51 -4.03 0.68
N VAL A 201 -8.02 -5.20 1.07
CA VAL A 201 -7.25 -6.42 1.26
C VAL A 201 -7.60 -7.38 0.16
N CYS A 202 -6.72 -7.48 -0.84
CA CYS A 202 -6.88 -8.38 -1.97
C CYS A 202 -6.20 -9.74 -1.69
N TYR A 203 -6.93 -10.84 -1.85
CA TYR A 203 -6.42 -12.21 -1.77
C TYR A 203 -6.22 -12.88 -3.14
N ALA A 204 -6.53 -12.17 -4.23
CA ALA A 204 -6.35 -12.68 -5.59
C ALA A 204 -4.86 -12.87 -5.92
N GLY A 205 -4.52 -14.02 -6.48
CA GLY A 205 -3.20 -14.31 -7.02
C GLY A 205 -3.09 -13.74 -8.43
N VAL A 206 -2.19 -12.79 -8.65
CA VAL A 206 -2.00 -12.17 -9.97
C VAL A 206 -0.53 -12.03 -10.32
N THR A 207 -0.19 -12.43 -11.54
CA THR A 207 1.17 -12.34 -12.09
C THR A 207 1.17 -11.62 -13.43
N ALA A 208 2.34 -11.13 -13.86
CA ALA A 208 2.48 -10.57 -15.19
C ALA A 208 2.65 -11.70 -16.19
N HIS A 209 2.04 -11.60 -17.37
CA HIS A 209 2.38 -12.50 -18.46
C HIS A 209 3.81 -12.17 -18.95
N PRO A 210 4.69 -13.16 -19.16
CA PRO A 210 6.10 -12.92 -19.46
C PRO A 210 6.33 -12.24 -20.81
N GLU A 211 5.48 -12.55 -21.81
CA GLU A 211 5.72 -12.16 -23.21
C GLU A 211 4.74 -11.12 -23.74
N LYS A 212 3.63 -10.86 -23.02
CA LYS A 212 2.54 -10.00 -23.51
C LYS A 212 2.47 -8.74 -22.65
N PRO A 213 2.78 -7.55 -23.21
CA PRO A 213 2.72 -6.31 -22.45
C PRO A 213 1.28 -6.06 -21.99
N PHE A 214 1.13 -5.50 -20.79
CA PHE A 214 -0.18 -5.22 -20.17
C PHE A 214 -1.11 -6.42 -20.01
N ALA A 215 -0.61 -7.64 -20.18
CA ALA A 215 -1.32 -8.84 -19.81
C ALA A 215 -1.02 -9.26 -18.36
N ILE A 216 -1.99 -9.95 -17.76
CA ILE A 216 -1.90 -10.57 -16.45
C ILE A 216 -2.43 -12.00 -16.50
N GLU A 217 -1.97 -12.82 -15.58
CA GLU A 217 -2.55 -14.13 -15.31
C GLU A 217 -3.13 -14.12 -13.91
N HIS A 218 -4.45 -14.33 -13.84
CA HIS A 218 -5.21 -14.45 -12.60
C HIS A 218 -5.09 -15.89 -12.12
N ARG A 219 -4.14 -16.11 -11.21
CA ARG A 219 -3.74 -17.44 -10.73
C ARG A 219 -4.70 -17.99 -9.68
N SER A 220 -5.39 -17.13 -8.94
CA SER A 220 -6.43 -17.54 -8.00
C SER A 220 -7.47 -16.43 -7.86
N ALA A 221 -8.75 -16.81 -7.91
CA ALA A 221 -9.89 -15.89 -7.82
C ALA A 221 -9.74 -14.92 -6.64
N GLY A 222 -9.60 -15.48 -5.43
CA GLY A 222 -9.47 -14.71 -4.18
C GLY A 222 -10.69 -13.81 -3.92
N SER A 223 -10.57 -12.97 -2.90
CA SER A 223 -11.58 -11.96 -2.56
C SER A 223 -10.94 -10.59 -2.34
N LEU A 224 -11.76 -9.54 -2.36
CA LEU A 224 -11.36 -8.16 -2.08
C LEU A 224 -12.18 -7.58 -0.93
N LEU A 225 -11.61 -7.51 0.27
CA LEU A 225 -12.29 -6.83 1.38
C LEU A 225 -11.97 -5.34 1.38
N LEU A 226 -12.98 -4.48 1.48
CA LEU A 226 -12.87 -3.03 1.46
C LEU A 226 -13.30 -2.46 2.82
N GLY A 227 -12.49 -1.60 3.42
CA GLY A 227 -12.84 -0.94 4.69
C GLY A 227 -12.55 0.54 4.66
N ARG A 228 -13.43 1.35 5.25
CA ARG A 228 -13.29 2.82 5.30
C ARG A 228 -12.53 3.22 6.57
N LEU A 229 -11.31 3.75 6.43
CA LEU A 229 -10.48 4.20 7.57
C LEU A 229 -10.90 5.57 8.13
N ARG A 230 -11.23 6.51 7.25
CA ARG A 230 -11.49 7.91 7.60
C ARG A 230 -12.43 8.56 6.58
N GLY A 231 -13.22 9.54 7.03
CA GLY A 231 -14.15 10.31 6.19
C GLY A 231 -15.57 10.29 6.77
N LEU A 232 -16.41 11.25 6.38
CA LEU A 232 -17.78 11.32 6.89
C LEU A 232 -18.55 10.04 6.48
N SER A 233 -19.19 9.43 7.48
CA SER A 233 -20.32 8.54 7.28
C SER A 233 -21.48 9.39 6.77
N SER A 234 -21.62 9.48 5.46
CA SER A 234 -22.97 9.54 4.90
C SER A 234 -23.29 8.14 4.39
N GLN A 235 -24.55 7.72 4.56
CA GLN A 235 -25.22 6.61 3.88
C GLN A 235 -25.25 6.83 2.34
N ASP A 236 -24.20 7.42 1.78
CA ASP A 236 -24.09 7.80 0.40
C ASP A 236 -23.70 6.54 -0.39
N ASN A 237 -24.73 5.84 -0.85
CA ASN A 237 -24.64 4.79 -1.86
C ASN A 237 -24.09 5.30 -3.22
N SER A 238 -23.64 6.56 -3.28
CA SER A 238 -23.15 7.24 -4.48
C SER A 238 -21.65 7.02 -4.77
N ASN A 239 -20.92 6.25 -3.96
CA ASN A 239 -19.50 5.99 -4.23
C ASN A 239 -19.35 4.97 -5.37
N VAL A 240 -19.30 5.50 -6.60
CA VAL A 240 -19.20 4.68 -7.83
C VAL A 240 -18.02 3.73 -7.80
N MET A 241 -16.87 4.12 -7.22
CA MET A 241 -15.69 3.26 -7.13
C MET A 241 -15.97 2.00 -6.31
N ILE A 242 -16.60 2.16 -5.13
CA ILE A 242 -16.94 1.01 -4.28
C ILE A 242 -18.04 0.18 -4.92
N LYS A 243 -19.10 0.82 -5.45
CA LYS A 243 -20.18 0.13 -6.17
C LYS A 243 -19.65 -0.76 -7.29
N ARG A 244 -18.78 -0.22 -8.15
CA ARG A 244 -18.19 -0.97 -9.26
C ARG A 244 -17.33 -2.13 -8.78
N LEU A 245 -16.57 -1.95 -7.70
CA LEU A 245 -15.77 -3.03 -7.12
C LEU A 245 -16.65 -4.18 -6.59
N LEU A 246 -17.76 -3.86 -5.92
CA LEU A 246 -18.74 -4.84 -5.43
C LEU A 246 -19.40 -5.65 -6.56
N GLU A 247 -19.53 -5.07 -7.74
CA GLU A 247 -20.08 -5.75 -8.93
C GLU A 247 -19.05 -6.68 -9.59
N THR A 248 -17.76 -6.56 -9.28
CA THR A 248 -16.71 -7.34 -9.97
C THR A 248 -16.66 -8.82 -9.58
N PRO A 249 -16.06 -9.69 -10.42
CA PRO A 249 -15.77 -11.08 -10.07
C PRO A 249 -14.76 -11.26 -8.91
N LEU A 250 -14.21 -10.19 -8.35
CA LEU A 250 -13.27 -10.24 -7.22
C LEU A 250 -13.97 -10.49 -5.87
N GLN A 251 -15.27 -10.82 -5.88
CA GLN A 251 -16.07 -11.09 -4.68
C GLN A 251 -15.84 -10.02 -3.61
N ALA A 252 -15.98 -8.75 -4.02
CA ALA A 252 -15.65 -7.67 -3.14
C ALA A 252 -16.74 -7.47 -2.08
N GLU A 253 -16.32 -7.21 -0.86
CA GLU A 253 -17.21 -6.97 0.28
C GLU A 253 -16.77 -5.73 1.04
N VAL A 254 -17.71 -5.05 1.71
CA VAL A 254 -17.41 -3.91 2.58
C VAL A 254 -17.45 -4.37 4.04
N GLU A 255 -16.34 -4.15 4.75
CA GLU A 255 -16.24 -4.25 6.20
C GLU A 255 -16.35 -2.86 6.80
N GLU A 256 -17.49 -2.59 7.45
CA GLU A 256 -17.76 -1.32 8.11
C GLU A 256 -17.08 -1.21 9.48
N ASN A 257 -16.85 -2.35 10.14
CA ASN A 257 -16.21 -2.38 11.43
C ASN A 257 -14.69 -2.20 11.29
N LEU A 258 -14.21 -1.03 11.68
CA LEU A 258 -12.78 -0.68 11.68
C LEU A 258 -11.89 -1.68 12.41
N ARG A 259 -12.37 -2.26 13.53
CA ARG A 259 -11.62 -3.27 14.28
C ARG A 259 -11.51 -4.56 13.49
N THR A 260 -12.60 -5.04 12.89
CA THR A 260 -12.56 -6.25 12.04
C THR A 260 -11.70 -6.04 10.81
N MET A 261 -11.77 -4.86 10.17
CA MET A 261 -10.90 -4.50 9.05
C MET A 261 -9.42 -4.48 9.45
N HIS A 262 -9.10 -3.87 10.60
CA HIS A 262 -7.74 -3.83 11.13
C HIS A 262 -7.21 -5.23 11.43
N ASN A 263 -8.00 -6.08 12.08
CA ASN A 263 -7.63 -7.49 12.31
C ASN A 263 -7.40 -8.25 11.00
N THR A 264 -8.23 -8.00 9.97
CA THR A 264 -8.05 -8.61 8.64
C THR A 264 -6.71 -8.20 8.01
N LEU A 265 -6.35 -6.91 8.08
CA LEU A 265 -5.04 -6.43 7.62
C LEU A 265 -3.90 -7.11 8.37
N LEU A 266 -3.96 -7.16 9.71
CA LEU A 266 -2.93 -7.79 10.54
C LEU A 266 -2.81 -9.30 10.30
N ARG A 267 -3.93 -9.99 10.06
CA ARG A 267 -3.93 -11.43 9.75
C ARG A 267 -3.20 -11.69 8.44
N LYS A 268 -3.50 -10.92 7.39
CA LYS A 268 -2.79 -11.04 6.10
C LYS A 268 -1.31 -10.65 6.24
N LEU A 269 -1.01 -9.60 7.02
CA LEU A 269 0.36 -9.20 7.33
C LEU A 269 1.15 -10.36 7.97
N GLY A 270 0.60 -11.01 9.01
CA GLY A 270 1.28 -12.10 9.71
C GLY A 270 1.60 -13.30 8.81
N VAL A 271 0.68 -13.66 7.90
CA VAL A 271 0.92 -14.70 6.89
C VAL A 271 2.03 -14.27 5.92
N ASN A 272 1.92 -13.06 5.37
CA ASN A 272 2.91 -12.54 4.42
C ASN A 272 4.29 -12.37 5.03
N ALA A 273 4.38 -11.99 6.31
CA ALA A 273 5.65 -11.83 7.04
C ALA A 273 6.39 -13.16 7.27
N ILE A 274 5.70 -14.30 7.12
CA ILE A 274 6.32 -15.62 7.15
C ILE A 274 6.63 -16.09 5.72
N ILE A 275 5.62 -16.15 4.85
CA ILE A 275 5.75 -16.78 3.52
C ILE A 275 6.65 -15.98 2.59
N ASN A 276 6.41 -14.67 2.47
CA ASN A 276 7.03 -13.86 1.43
C ASN A 276 8.56 -13.74 1.59
N PRO A 277 9.12 -13.38 2.77
CA PRO A 277 10.57 -13.31 2.91
C PRO A 277 11.22 -14.68 2.77
N LEU A 278 10.60 -15.75 3.31
CA LEU A 278 11.18 -17.09 3.22
C LEU A 278 11.19 -17.62 1.78
N THR A 279 10.10 -17.48 1.03
CA THR A 279 10.08 -17.84 -0.40
C THR A 279 11.13 -17.06 -1.19
N ALA A 280 11.32 -15.76 -0.89
CA ALA A 280 12.34 -14.94 -1.52
C ALA A 280 13.77 -15.44 -1.22
N VAL A 281 14.14 -15.60 0.06
CA VAL A 281 15.51 -16.00 0.42
C VAL A 281 15.81 -17.45 0.06
N TYR A 282 14.83 -18.34 0.04
CA TYR A 282 15.03 -19.72 -0.42
C TYR A 282 14.92 -19.88 -1.94
N ASN A 283 14.51 -18.84 -2.68
CA ASN A 283 14.15 -18.94 -4.10
C ASN A 283 13.11 -20.06 -4.36
N CYS A 284 12.12 -20.15 -3.48
CA CYS A 284 11.07 -21.17 -3.51
C CYS A 284 9.97 -20.75 -4.50
N ARG A 285 9.99 -21.34 -5.70
CA ARG A 285 9.12 -20.91 -6.82
C ARG A 285 7.64 -21.23 -6.63
N ARG A 286 7.32 -22.19 -5.76
CA ARG A 286 5.96 -22.63 -5.46
C ARG A 286 5.73 -22.52 -3.97
N ASN A 287 4.73 -21.74 -3.54
CA ASN A 287 4.48 -21.50 -2.13
C ASN A 287 4.26 -22.82 -1.36
N GLY A 288 3.62 -23.80 -1.98
CA GLY A 288 3.29 -25.09 -1.35
C GLY A 288 4.51 -25.91 -0.93
N GLU A 289 5.66 -25.73 -1.60
CA GLU A 289 6.91 -26.43 -1.30
C GLU A 289 7.68 -25.81 -0.12
N LEU A 290 7.30 -24.60 0.32
CA LEU A 290 8.08 -23.81 1.28
C LEU A 290 8.39 -24.56 2.56
N PHE A 291 7.42 -25.27 3.12
CA PHE A 291 7.55 -25.92 4.42
C PHE A 291 8.30 -27.26 4.36
N ASP A 292 8.50 -27.80 3.16
CA ASP A 292 9.31 -29.00 2.91
C ASP A 292 10.80 -28.65 2.74
N LEU A 293 11.11 -27.37 2.56
CA LEU A 293 12.49 -26.92 2.40
C LEU A 293 13.32 -27.13 3.69
N PRO A 294 14.62 -27.42 3.55
CA PRO A 294 15.51 -27.61 4.69
C PRO A 294 15.46 -26.44 5.67
N LYS A 295 15.06 -26.73 6.91
CA LYS A 295 14.96 -25.79 8.03
C LYS A 295 13.96 -24.63 7.85
N ALA A 296 13.16 -24.62 6.78
CA ALA A 296 12.14 -23.59 6.59
C ALA A 296 11.06 -23.67 7.68
N HIS A 297 10.67 -24.88 8.11
CA HIS A 297 9.76 -25.04 9.26
C HIS A 297 10.30 -24.44 10.56
N ILE A 298 11.62 -24.51 10.78
CA ILE A 298 12.30 -23.93 11.95
C ILE A 298 12.24 -22.40 11.86
N LEU A 299 12.64 -21.83 10.72
CA LEU A 299 12.63 -20.38 10.52
C LEU A 299 11.20 -19.83 10.60
N SER A 300 10.21 -20.51 10.05
CA SER A 300 8.79 -20.14 10.18
C SER A 300 8.34 -20.13 11.65
N GLY A 301 8.78 -21.10 12.46
CA GLY A 301 8.48 -21.13 13.90
C GLY A 301 9.16 -20.01 14.68
N ALA A 302 10.42 -19.72 14.36
CA ALA A 302 11.16 -18.61 14.96
C ALA A 302 10.56 -17.25 14.59
N LEU A 303 10.22 -17.05 13.31
CA LEU A 303 9.52 -15.86 12.83
C LEU A 303 8.19 -15.67 13.53
N ALA A 304 7.37 -16.73 13.63
CA ALA A 304 6.09 -16.66 14.34
C ALA A 304 6.29 -16.26 15.82
N SER A 305 7.39 -16.68 16.45
CA SER A 305 7.71 -16.33 17.85
C SER A 305 8.09 -14.86 18.04
N GLU A 306 8.59 -14.18 17.00
CA GLU A 306 8.80 -12.72 17.01
C GLU A 306 7.52 -11.95 16.62
N ILE A 307 6.81 -12.43 15.60
CA ILE A 307 5.63 -11.75 15.03
C ILE A 307 4.45 -11.78 16.02
N SER A 308 4.20 -12.92 16.65
CA SER A 308 3.09 -13.16 17.57
C SER A 308 2.96 -12.12 18.69
N PRO A 309 3.97 -11.87 19.55
CA PRO A 309 3.86 -10.89 20.63
C PRO A 309 3.64 -9.46 20.11
N VAL A 310 4.21 -9.11 18.95
CA VAL A 310 3.97 -7.81 18.30
C VAL A 310 2.50 -7.70 17.88
N LEU A 311 1.96 -8.67 17.14
CA LEU A 311 0.57 -8.61 16.67
C LEU A 311 -0.45 -8.67 17.81
N GLN A 312 -0.22 -9.49 18.84
CA GLN A 312 -1.08 -9.58 20.01
C GLN A 312 -1.17 -8.25 20.80
N SER A 313 -0.13 -7.42 20.71
CA SER A 313 -0.08 -6.09 21.32
C SER A 313 -0.84 -5.03 20.52
N LEU A 314 -1.24 -5.32 19.27
CA LEU A 314 -1.95 -4.39 18.38
C LEU A 314 -3.46 -4.64 18.31
N VAL A 315 -3.98 -5.63 19.05
CA VAL A 315 -5.39 -6.04 19.04
C VAL A 315 -5.97 -6.09 20.45
N ALA A 316 -7.30 -6.19 20.57
CA ALA A 316 -7.92 -6.32 21.88
C ALA A 316 -7.58 -7.67 22.54
N PRO A 317 -7.63 -7.76 23.89
CA PRO A 317 -7.28 -8.98 24.60
C PRO A 317 -8.00 -10.25 24.12
N HIS A 318 -9.30 -10.16 23.82
CA HIS A 318 -10.11 -11.29 23.33
C HIS A 318 -9.77 -11.70 21.89
N GLU A 319 -8.98 -10.91 21.16
CA GLU A 319 -8.56 -11.15 19.79
C GLU A 319 -7.14 -11.75 19.73
N ARG A 320 -6.44 -11.89 20.86
CA ARG A 320 -5.01 -12.26 20.89
C ARG A 320 -4.73 -13.69 20.46
N ASP A 321 -5.57 -14.64 20.86
CA ASP A 321 -5.32 -16.07 20.64
C ASP A 321 -5.19 -16.43 19.16
N GLN A 322 -5.90 -15.71 18.30
CA GLN A 322 -5.80 -15.89 16.85
C GLN A 322 -4.40 -15.54 16.31
N TYR A 323 -3.56 -14.80 17.05
CA TYR A 323 -2.19 -14.43 16.68
C TYR A 323 -1.14 -15.24 17.43
N SER A 324 -1.53 -16.30 18.14
CA SER A 324 -0.58 -17.25 18.72
C SER A 324 0.35 -17.84 17.67
N ASN A 325 1.53 -18.32 18.09
CA ASN A 325 2.53 -18.90 17.19
C ASN A 325 1.91 -20.03 16.34
N GLY A 326 1.14 -20.91 16.98
CA GLY A 326 0.44 -22.00 16.30
C GLY A 326 -0.57 -21.50 15.27
N ALA A 327 -1.38 -20.50 15.60
CA ALA A 327 -2.36 -19.93 14.67
C ALA A 327 -1.70 -19.24 13.48
N LEU A 328 -0.59 -18.52 13.69
CA LEU A 328 0.17 -17.89 12.60
C LEU A 328 0.77 -18.93 11.65
N ILE A 329 1.46 -19.95 12.19
CA ILE A 329 2.08 -21.01 11.39
C ILE A 329 0.99 -21.81 10.65
N GLY A 330 -0.09 -22.17 11.34
CA GLY A 330 -1.21 -22.90 10.75
C GLY A 330 -1.81 -22.16 9.57
N ARG A 331 -2.08 -20.85 9.72
CA ARG A 331 -2.59 -20.01 8.61
C ARG A 331 -1.57 -19.84 7.49
N ALA A 332 -0.28 -19.71 7.80
CA ALA A 332 0.76 -19.61 6.78
C ALA A 332 0.88 -20.91 5.97
N ARG A 333 0.83 -22.08 6.63
CA ARG A 333 0.81 -23.39 5.94
C ARG A 333 -0.43 -23.54 5.07
N HIS A 334 -1.60 -23.22 5.61
CA HIS A 334 -2.85 -23.27 4.85
C HIS A 334 -2.80 -22.35 3.63
N ALA A 335 -2.39 -21.09 3.79
CA ALA A 335 -2.24 -20.16 2.67
C ALA A 335 -1.22 -20.63 1.62
N ALA A 336 -0.11 -21.24 2.05
CA ALA A 336 0.87 -21.81 1.13
C ALA A 336 0.29 -22.99 0.31
N GLN A 337 -0.57 -23.81 0.92
CA GLN A 337 -1.27 -24.91 0.23
C GLN A 337 -2.36 -24.40 -0.72
N GLU A 338 -3.20 -23.46 -0.29
CA GLU A 338 -4.21 -22.82 -1.16
C GLU A 338 -3.60 -22.09 -2.36
N THR A 339 -2.32 -21.73 -2.27
CA THR A 339 -1.57 -21.06 -3.33
C THR A 339 -0.39 -21.91 -3.81
N PHE A 340 -0.53 -23.25 -3.78
CA PHE A 340 0.56 -24.20 -3.99
C PHE A 340 1.47 -23.82 -5.16
N ASP A 341 0.91 -23.72 -6.36
CA ASP A 341 1.66 -23.45 -7.60
C ASP A 341 2.03 -21.96 -7.80
N ASN A 342 1.60 -21.08 -6.90
CA ASN A 342 1.89 -19.66 -7.03
C ASN A 342 3.32 -19.36 -6.54
N THR A 343 3.97 -18.45 -7.26
CA THR A 343 5.18 -17.76 -6.77
C THR A 343 4.77 -16.56 -5.94
N SER A 344 5.33 -16.37 -4.74
CA SER A 344 5.03 -15.19 -3.92
C SER A 344 5.39 -13.88 -4.63
N SER A 345 4.63 -12.81 -4.36
CA SER A 345 4.85 -11.51 -5.00
C SER A 345 6.24 -10.94 -4.70
N MET A 346 6.79 -11.22 -3.52
CA MET A 346 8.12 -10.79 -3.12
C MET A 346 9.21 -11.53 -3.92
N LEU A 347 9.10 -12.85 -4.10
CA LEU A 347 10.03 -13.59 -4.94
C LEU A 347 9.94 -13.15 -6.41
N GLN A 348 8.74 -12.87 -6.92
CA GLN A 348 8.57 -12.33 -8.28
C GLN A 348 9.32 -10.99 -8.46
N ASP A 349 9.29 -10.11 -7.45
CA ASP A 349 10.04 -8.84 -7.49
C ASP A 349 11.54 -9.08 -7.40
N VAL A 350 12.00 -9.97 -6.52
CA VAL A 350 13.41 -10.38 -6.41
C VAL A 350 13.94 -10.94 -7.74
N MET A 351 13.23 -11.89 -8.35
CA MET A 351 13.60 -12.49 -9.64
C MET A 351 13.67 -11.46 -10.76
N ALA A 352 12.80 -10.44 -10.71
CA ALA A 352 12.77 -9.36 -11.68
C ALA A 352 13.68 -8.18 -11.31
N LYS A 353 14.50 -8.30 -10.26
CA LYS A 353 15.40 -7.25 -9.74
C LYS A 353 14.65 -5.93 -9.46
N ARG A 354 13.41 -6.04 -8.97
CA ARG A 354 12.60 -4.90 -8.52
C ARG A 354 12.67 -4.78 -7.01
N GLU A 355 12.45 -3.57 -6.53
CA GLU A 355 12.26 -3.30 -5.12
C GLU A 355 11.03 -4.05 -4.58
N THR A 356 11.16 -4.62 -3.38
CA THR A 356 10.11 -5.44 -2.75
C THR A 356 9.30 -4.65 -1.74
N GLU A 357 8.23 -5.23 -1.20
CA GLU A 357 7.42 -4.62 -0.13
C GLU A 357 7.90 -5.03 1.28
N ILE A 358 9.13 -5.56 1.42
CA ILE A 358 9.65 -6.12 2.68
C ILE A 358 9.58 -5.14 3.85
N ASP A 359 9.84 -3.85 3.61
CA ASP A 359 9.80 -2.80 4.64
C ASP A 359 8.40 -2.49 5.17
N TYR A 360 7.36 -2.80 4.39
CA TYR A 360 5.96 -2.64 4.77
C TYR A 360 5.35 -3.94 5.30
N ILE A 361 6.08 -5.06 5.20
CA ILE A 361 5.69 -6.36 5.74
C ILE A 361 6.50 -6.64 7.01
N ASN A 362 7.72 -7.17 6.88
CA ASN A 362 8.58 -7.48 8.02
C ASN A 362 9.15 -6.21 8.64
N GLY A 363 9.48 -5.18 7.85
CA GLY A 363 9.90 -3.89 8.40
C GLY A 363 8.82 -3.20 9.24
N TYR A 364 7.53 -3.42 8.93
CA TYR A 364 6.45 -2.95 9.80
C TYR A 364 6.45 -3.68 11.15
N ILE A 365 6.63 -5.00 11.16
CA ILE A 365 6.78 -5.80 12.38
C ILE A 365 7.96 -5.29 13.21
N VAL A 366 9.11 -5.02 12.57
CA VAL A 366 10.31 -4.46 13.25
C VAL A 366 10.01 -3.12 13.90
N ARG A 367 9.40 -2.17 13.16
CA ARG A 367 9.05 -0.85 13.72
C ARG A 367 8.07 -0.95 14.89
N GLN A 368 7.09 -1.87 14.82
CA GLN A 368 6.16 -2.09 15.94
C GLN A 368 6.85 -2.79 17.12
N GLY A 369 7.73 -3.75 16.88
CA GLY A 369 8.56 -4.38 17.90
C GLY A 369 9.38 -3.35 18.66
N GLN A 370 10.10 -2.49 17.96
CA GLN A 370 10.86 -1.37 18.55
C GLN A 370 9.98 -0.44 19.39
N ARG A 371 8.78 -0.08 18.91
CA ARG A 371 7.84 0.77 19.65
C ARG A 371 7.30 0.12 20.93
N LEU A 372 7.23 -1.22 20.94
CA LEU A 372 6.67 -2.02 22.03
C LEU A 372 7.75 -2.65 22.91
N ASP A 373 9.03 -2.39 22.65
CA ASP A 373 10.18 -3.03 23.28
C ASP A 373 10.17 -4.57 23.16
N ILE A 374 9.76 -5.07 21.99
CA ILE A 374 9.73 -6.49 21.63
C ILE A 374 10.81 -6.76 20.59
N PRO A 375 11.84 -7.58 20.88
CA PRO A 375 12.91 -7.90 19.93
C PRO A 375 12.41 -8.66 18.70
N THR A 376 12.82 -8.21 17.51
CA THR A 376 12.49 -8.85 16.22
C THR A 376 13.71 -9.06 15.30
N PRO A 377 14.83 -9.63 15.79
CA PRO A 377 16.09 -9.68 15.05
C PRO A 377 16.05 -10.58 13.81
N LEU A 378 15.25 -11.65 13.77
CA LEU A 378 15.11 -12.49 12.58
C LEU A 378 14.34 -11.75 11.48
N ASN A 379 13.32 -10.96 11.84
CA ASN A 379 12.66 -10.07 10.89
C ASN A 379 13.66 -9.04 10.32
N GLU A 380 14.52 -8.45 11.14
CA GLU A 380 15.59 -7.54 10.69
C GLU A 380 16.55 -8.21 9.70
N ILE A 381 17.07 -9.39 10.05
CA ILE A 381 17.97 -10.16 9.17
C ILE A 381 17.29 -10.46 7.84
N LEU A 382 16.01 -10.86 7.84
CA LEU A 382 15.30 -11.18 6.60
C LEU A 382 14.99 -9.93 5.77
N CYS A 383 14.72 -8.78 6.41
CA CYS A 383 14.67 -7.51 5.70
C CYS A 383 15.97 -7.25 4.94
N ASP A 384 17.11 -7.33 5.62
CA ASP A 384 18.43 -7.12 5.02
C ASP A 384 18.72 -8.12 3.90
N MET A 385 18.42 -9.40 4.12
CA MET A 385 18.66 -10.44 3.12
C MET A 385 17.83 -10.23 1.85
N VAL A 386 16.54 -9.90 1.99
CA VAL A 386 15.68 -9.65 0.83
C VAL A 386 16.14 -8.38 0.09
N THR A 387 16.42 -7.30 0.81
CA THR A 387 16.87 -6.03 0.22
C THR A 387 18.22 -6.16 -0.47
N THR A 388 19.13 -7.00 0.06
CA THR A 388 20.45 -7.28 -0.53
C THR A 388 20.46 -8.49 -1.47
N ASN A 389 19.29 -9.06 -1.79
CA ASN A 389 19.13 -10.22 -2.67
C ASN A 389 20.02 -11.42 -2.28
N LYS A 390 20.15 -11.69 -0.97
CA LYS A 390 20.86 -12.85 -0.44
C LYS A 390 19.93 -14.06 -0.40
N SER A 391 20.47 -15.23 -0.75
CA SER A 391 19.73 -16.49 -0.72
C SER A 391 20.30 -17.50 0.27
N ILE A 392 19.39 -18.31 0.84
CA ILE A 392 19.68 -19.45 1.69
C ILE A 392 19.81 -20.70 0.81
N THR A 393 20.90 -21.42 1.02
CA THR A 393 21.18 -22.74 0.46
C THR A 393 21.61 -23.67 1.59
N LYS A 394 21.68 -24.98 1.30
CA LYS A 394 22.16 -25.97 2.29
C LYS A 394 23.57 -25.64 2.82
N GLY A 395 24.43 -25.06 2.00
CA GLY A 395 25.83 -24.77 2.33
C GLY A 395 26.05 -23.47 3.11
N ASN A 396 25.15 -22.49 2.99
CA ASN A 396 25.34 -21.15 3.59
C ASN A 396 24.33 -20.82 4.70
N PHE A 397 23.40 -21.73 5.04
CA PHE A 397 22.37 -21.47 6.04
C PHE A 397 22.93 -20.84 7.31
N LYS A 398 24.01 -21.40 7.86
CA LYS A 398 24.60 -20.93 9.13
C LYS A 398 25.22 -19.54 9.03
N SER A 399 25.75 -19.14 7.87
CA SER A 399 26.49 -17.88 7.75
C SER A 399 25.59 -16.64 7.77
N HIS A 400 24.28 -16.83 7.59
CA HIS A 400 23.31 -15.74 7.59
C HIS A 400 22.77 -15.39 8.98
N PHE A 401 23.10 -16.19 10.00
CA PHE A 401 22.49 -16.05 11.31
C PHE A 401 23.54 -16.07 12.44
N PRO A 402 23.28 -15.41 13.58
CA PRO A 402 24.19 -15.44 14.72
C PRO A 402 24.50 -16.87 15.16
N GLY A 403 25.78 -17.16 15.39
CA GLY A 403 26.23 -18.47 15.86
C GLY A 403 25.57 -18.89 17.18
N SER A 404 25.21 -17.92 18.03
CA SER A 404 24.48 -18.14 19.30
C SER A 404 23.08 -18.73 19.12
N TRP A 405 22.48 -18.63 17.92
CA TRP A 405 21.16 -19.19 17.62
C TRP A 405 21.25 -20.66 17.17
N LEU A 406 22.46 -21.13 16.87
CA LEU A 406 22.75 -22.50 16.44
C LEU A 406 23.26 -23.30 17.65
N LYS A 407 22.58 -24.38 18.01
CA LYS A 407 23.10 -25.37 18.95
C LYS A 407 23.37 -26.70 18.25
N THR A 408 24.39 -27.41 18.71
CA THR A 408 24.59 -28.83 18.40
C THR A 408 24.12 -29.61 19.61
N THR A 409 23.00 -30.34 19.51
CA THR A 409 22.46 -31.11 20.65
C THR A 409 22.27 -32.59 20.36
N ASP A 410 22.65 -33.09 19.18
CA ASP A 410 22.59 -34.53 18.89
C ASP A 410 24.00 -35.14 18.86
N PRO A 411 24.28 -36.27 19.56
CA PRO A 411 25.51 -37.04 19.40
C PRO A 411 25.81 -37.50 17.95
N LYS A 412 24.84 -37.45 17.02
CA LYS A 412 25.02 -37.65 15.57
C LYS A 412 25.44 -36.39 14.79
N GLY A 413 25.67 -35.25 15.46
CA GLY A 413 26.12 -34.01 14.82
C GLY A 413 25.02 -33.21 14.11
N LEU A 414 23.74 -33.53 14.34
CA LEU A 414 22.62 -32.74 13.83
C LEU A 414 22.54 -31.39 14.57
N LEU A 415 22.57 -30.30 13.80
CA LEU A 415 22.38 -28.95 14.34
C LEU A 415 20.92 -28.72 14.67
N THR A 416 20.65 -28.44 15.93
CA THR A 416 19.37 -27.93 16.40
C THR A 416 19.42 -26.41 16.48
N TRP A 417 18.31 -25.78 16.15
CA TRP A 417 18.22 -24.33 16.20
C TRP A 417 17.64 -23.95 17.54
N SER A 418 18.42 -23.29 18.39
CA SER A 418 17.90 -22.73 19.63
C SER A 418 17.69 -21.24 19.44
N TYR A 419 16.56 -20.89 18.85
CA TYR A 419 16.09 -19.53 18.93
C TYR A 419 15.50 -19.31 20.31
N LYS A 420 16.27 -18.70 21.21
CA LYS A 420 15.67 -18.01 22.35
C LYS A 420 15.58 -16.55 21.93
N VAL A 421 14.35 -16.05 21.73
CA VAL A 421 14.11 -14.61 21.68
C VAL A 421 14.78 -14.04 22.94
N PRO A 422 15.76 -13.12 22.82
CA PRO A 422 16.36 -12.50 23.98
C PRO A 422 15.34 -11.54 24.58
N TYR A 423 14.31 -12.06 25.27
CA TYR A 423 13.52 -11.23 26.14
C TYR A 423 14.47 -10.73 27.24
N PRO A 424 14.57 -9.42 27.48
CA PRO A 424 15.14 -8.97 28.74
C PRO A 424 14.30 -9.63 29.84
N THR A 425 14.94 -10.50 30.64
CA THR A 425 14.34 -10.96 31.88
C THR A 425 13.97 -9.71 32.66
N ALA A 426 12.69 -9.54 32.97
CA ALA A 426 12.24 -8.47 33.86
C ALA A 426 13.07 -8.57 35.14
N ASN A 427 13.92 -7.57 35.36
CA ASN A 427 14.63 -7.36 36.62
C ASN A 427 13.71 -6.66 37.61
#